data_AF-A0A6B3GH42-F1
#
_entry.id   AF-A0A6B3GH42-F1
#
_cell.length_a   1.000
_cell.length_b   1.000
_cell.length_c   1.000
_cell.angle_alpha   90.00
_cell.angle_beta   90.00
_cell.angle_gamma   90.00
#
_symmetry.space_group_name_H-M   'P 1'
#
loop_
_entity.id
_entity.type
_entity.pdbx_description
1 polymer ?
#
loop_
_entity_poly.entity_id
_entity_poly.type
_entity_poly.pdbx_seq_one_letter_code
_entity_poly.pdbx_strand_id
1 'polypeptide(L)'
;VKRYPPAHVITGGLLTTATGFGLTVFLAPASPPLLVATMLGMVSLGAGMALALSNDIIMSSVRPERAGQAAATSETAYEVGTTLGTAVLGGLLVSWYTRASSTGAGALGLPADLLDRASSTLAEALIVAGEVGGGTGSLLLAAAKEAFTEAATVT
;
A
#
# COMPACT_ATOMS: atom_id res chain seq x y z
N VAL A 1 7.97 7.35 -35.31
CA VAL A 1 9.13 6.92 -34.49
C VAL A 1 8.68 5.78 -33.59
N LYS A 2 8.97 4.52 -33.93
CA LYS A 2 8.66 3.35 -33.09
C LYS A 2 9.95 2.54 -32.91
N ARG A 3 10.80 2.98 -31.98
CA ARG A 3 12.12 2.35 -31.74
C ARG A 3 12.05 1.13 -30.81
N TYR A 4 10.98 0.97 -30.02
CA TYR A 4 10.82 -0.15 -29.08
C TYR A 4 9.42 -0.79 -29.19
N PRO A 5 9.30 -2.13 -29.05
CA PRO A 5 8.01 -2.78 -28.99
C PRO A 5 7.26 -2.36 -27.71
N PRO A 6 5.96 -2.01 -27.78
CA PRO A 6 5.22 -1.49 -26.63
C PRO A 6 5.24 -2.39 -25.39
N ALA A 7 5.21 -3.71 -25.60
CA ALA A 7 5.32 -4.69 -24.51
C ALA A 7 6.58 -4.51 -23.67
N HIS A 8 7.73 -4.18 -24.27
CA HIS A 8 8.98 -4.00 -23.53
C HIS A 8 8.95 -2.75 -22.65
N VAL A 9 8.29 -1.70 -23.11
CA VAL A 9 8.12 -0.45 -22.34
C VAL A 9 7.18 -0.68 -21.16
N ILE A 10 6.08 -1.41 -21.36
CA ILE A 10 5.16 -1.79 -20.27
C ILE A 10 5.88 -2.65 -19.24
N THR A 11 6.61 -3.69 -19.68
CA THR A 11 7.39 -4.53 -18.77
C THR A 11 8.45 -3.72 -18.01
N GLY A 12 9.17 -2.82 -18.69
CA GLY A 12 10.13 -1.93 -18.04
C GLY A 12 9.49 -1.01 -17.00
N GLY A 13 8.31 -0.46 -17.30
CA GLY A 13 7.52 0.34 -16.36
C GLY A 13 7.11 -0.46 -15.13
N LEU A 14 6.55 -1.67 -15.32
CA LEU A 14 6.15 -2.56 -14.23
C LEU A 14 7.34 -2.99 -13.37
N LEU A 15 8.50 -3.31 -13.98
CA LEU A 15 9.72 -3.62 -13.25
C LEU A 15 10.25 -2.42 -12.46
N THR A 16 10.13 -1.20 -13.01
CA THR A 16 10.49 0.04 -12.30
C THR A 16 9.59 0.24 -11.08
N THR A 17 8.27 0.03 -11.23
CA THR A 17 7.32 0.08 -10.12
C THR A 17 7.64 -0.97 -9.05
N ALA A 18 7.87 -2.22 -9.46
CA ALA A 18 8.22 -3.31 -8.55
C ALA A 18 9.53 -3.02 -7.80
N THR A 19 10.51 -2.42 -8.47
CA THR A 19 11.78 -2.00 -7.82
C THR A 19 11.54 -0.90 -6.80
N GLY A 20 10.70 0.10 -7.13
CA GLY A 20 10.33 1.16 -6.19
C GLY A 20 9.67 0.63 -4.92
N PHE A 21 8.78 -0.36 -5.04
CA PHE A 21 8.22 -1.08 -3.88
C PHE A 21 9.28 -1.93 -3.17
N GLY A 22 10.11 -2.70 -3.88
CA GLY A 22 11.12 -3.56 -3.24
C GLY A 22 12.17 -2.79 -2.43
N LEU A 23 12.41 -1.52 -2.76
CA LEU A 23 13.30 -0.67 -1.99
C LEU A 23 12.78 -0.34 -0.59
N THR A 24 11.48 -0.46 -0.31
CA THR A 24 10.89 -0.16 1.03
C THR A 24 11.48 -1.03 2.14
N VAL A 25 12.04 -2.19 1.81
CA VAL A 25 12.77 -3.06 2.75
C VAL A 25 13.98 -2.36 3.39
N PHE A 26 14.55 -1.35 2.71
CA PHE A 26 15.66 -0.55 3.24
C PHE A 26 15.20 0.70 4.00
N LEU A 27 13.89 0.89 4.16
CA LEU A 27 13.36 2.03 4.88
C LEU A 27 13.53 1.82 6.39
N ALA A 28 14.08 2.83 7.05
CA ALA A 28 14.26 2.90 8.49
C ALA A 28 13.74 4.25 9.00
N PRO A 29 13.46 4.39 10.31
CA PRO A 29 12.95 5.65 10.87
C PRO A 29 13.84 6.87 10.59
N ALA A 30 15.14 6.67 10.39
CA ALA A 30 16.11 7.72 10.09
C ALA A 30 16.49 7.82 8.59
N SER A 31 15.73 7.17 7.69
CA SER A 31 16.02 7.20 6.26
C SER A 31 15.93 8.62 5.68
N PRO A 32 16.83 8.99 4.75
CA PRO A 32 16.83 10.32 4.17
C PRO A 32 15.58 10.55 3.31
N PRO A 33 14.99 11.76 3.31
CA PRO A 33 13.81 12.07 2.48
C PRO A 33 14.01 11.79 0.98
N LEU A 34 15.25 11.91 0.50
CA LEU A 34 15.61 11.60 -0.88
C LEU A 34 15.38 10.14 -1.26
N LEU A 35 15.58 9.21 -0.32
CA LEU A 35 15.33 7.79 -0.56
C LEU A 35 13.82 7.56 -0.78
N VAL A 36 12.99 8.12 0.08
CA VAL A 36 11.52 8.06 -0.03
C VAL A 36 11.05 8.70 -1.35
N ALA A 37 11.57 9.87 -1.69
CA ALA A 37 11.26 10.55 -2.94
C ALA A 37 11.65 9.70 -4.17
N THR A 38 12.78 9.01 -4.10
CA THR A 38 13.25 8.12 -5.17
C THR A 38 12.33 6.91 -5.33
N MET A 39 11.96 6.25 -4.22
CA MET A 39 11.01 5.13 -4.23
C MET A 39 9.66 5.54 -4.85
N LEU A 40 9.06 6.63 -4.34
CA LEU A 40 7.79 7.16 -4.84
C LEU A 40 7.89 7.58 -6.32
N GLY A 41 9.02 8.19 -6.70
CA GLY A 41 9.32 8.53 -8.09
C GLY A 41 9.34 7.31 -8.99
N MET A 42 10.04 6.23 -8.60
CA MET A 42 10.08 4.99 -9.37
C MET A 42 8.71 4.34 -9.52
N VAL A 43 7.94 4.26 -8.43
CA VAL A 43 6.56 3.73 -8.45
C VAL A 43 5.70 4.53 -9.42
N SER A 44 5.72 5.86 -9.30
CA SER A 44 4.88 6.76 -10.09
C SER A 44 5.26 6.80 -11.57
N LEU A 45 6.56 6.85 -11.87
CA LEU A 45 7.07 6.84 -13.24
C LEU A 45 6.79 5.50 -13.93
N GLY A 46 7.07 4.39 -13.25
CA GLY A 46 6.81 3.05 -13.80
C GLY A 46 5.34 2.81 -14.10
N ALA A 47 4.47 3.16 -13.15
CA ALA A 47 3.02 2.99 -13.30
C ALA A 47 2.47 3.92 -14.38
N GLY A 48 2.90 5.18 -14.41
CA GLY A 48 2.49 6.15 -15.42
C GLY A 48 2.85 5.71 -16.84
N MET A 49 4.07 5.19 -17.05
CA MET A 49 4.49 4.65 -18.34
C MET A 49 3.65 3.44 -18.78
N ALA A 50 3.43 2.48 -17.86
CA ALA A 50 2.67 1.28 -18.16
C ALA A 50 1.20 1.61 -18.47
N LEU A 51 0.56 2.47 -17.68
CA LEU A 51 -0.84 2.86 -17.84
C LEU A 51 -1.07 3.64 -19.14
N ALA A 52 -0.27 4.66 -19.42
CA ALA A 52 -0.42 5.49 -20.62
C ALA A 52 -0.30 4.64 -21.90
N LEU A 53 0.72 3.79 -21.97
CA LEU A 53 0.95 2.97 -23.16
C LEU A 53 -0.06 1.84 -23.30
N SER A 54 -0.52 1.26 -22.18
CA SER A 54 -1.61 0.27 -22.21
C SER A 54 -2.89 0.87 -22.76
N ASN A 55 -3.24 2.08 -22.32
CA ASN A 55 -4.41 2.79 -22.84
C ASN A 55 -4.30 3.08 -24.34
N ASP A 56 -3.15 3.57 -24.81
CA ASP A 56 -2.92 3.82 -26.25
C ASP A 56 -3.05 2.54 -27.09
N ILE A 57 -2.54 1.40 -26.59
CA ILE A 57 -2.66 0.11 -27.27
C ILE A 57 -4.12 -0.33 -27.33
N ILE A 58 -4.86 -0.25 -26.23
CA ILE A 58 -6.27 -0.63 -26.17
C ILE A 58 -7.06 0.20 -27.18
N MET A 59 -6.90 1.53 -27.15
CA MET A 59 -7.66 2.43 -28.02
C MET A 59 -7.26 2.30 -29.50
N SER A 60 -5.98 2.05 -29.81
CA SER A 60 -5.53 1.83 -31.19
C SER A 60 -5.86 0.44 -31.76
N SER A 61 -6.26 -0.51 -30.93
CA SER A 61 -6.62 -1.87 -31.34
C SER A 61 -8.07 -2.02 -31.84
N VAL A 62 -8.90 -1.01 -31.61
CA VAL A 62 -10.33 -1.03 -31.97
C VAL A 62 -10.66 0.03 -33.03
N ARG A 63 -11.74 -0.19 -33.79
CA ARG A 63 -12.25 0.82 -34.72
C ARG A 63 -12.87 2.00 -33.95
N PRO A 64 -12.87 3.22 -34.51
CA PRO A 64 -13.37 4.42 -33.83
C PRO A 64 -14.80 4.28 -33.30
N GLU A 65 -15.69 3.58 -34.01
CA GLU A 65 -17.09 3.41 -33.62
C GLU A 65 -17.27 2.53 -32.37
N ARG A 66 -16.22 1.77 -31.99
CA ARG A 66 -16.18 0.90 -30.80
C ARG A 66 -15.25 1.42 -29.70
N ALA A 67 -14.62 2.58 -29.91
CA ALA A 67 -13.68 3.17 -28.96
C ALA A 67 -14.32 3.38 -27.57
N GLY A 68 -15.59 3.80 -27.52
CA GLY A 68 -16.31 3.97 -26.24
C GLY A 68 -16.52 2.66 -25.48
N GLN A 69 -16.77 1.54 -26.17
CA GLN A 69 -16.91 0.23 -25.54
C GLN A 69 -15.57 -0.28 -24.98
N ALA A 70 -14.49 -0.07 -25.73
CA ALA A 70 -13.14 -0.42 -25.29
C ALA A 70 -12.71 0.41 -24.07
N ALA A 71 -12.95 1.71 -24.10
CA ALA A 71 -12.67 2.62 -22.98
C ALA A 71 -13.44 2.23 -21.72
N ALA A 72 -14.75 1.99 -21.82
CA ALA A 72 -15.57 1.57 -20.68
C ALA A 72 -15.09 0.25 -20.06
N THR A 73 -14.69 -0.72 -20.91
CA THR A 73 -14.15 -2.00 -20.44
C THR A 73 -12.80 -1.82 -19.74
N SER A 74 -11.92 -0.97 -20.29
CA SER A 74 -10.62 -0.66 -19.71
C SER A 74 -10.75 0.06 -18.37
N GLU A 75 -11.66 1.03 -18.27
CA GLU A 75 -11.90 1.75 -17.03
C GLU A 75 -12.42 0.81 -15.94
N THR A 76 -13.39 -0.04 -16.28
CA THR A 76 -13.91 -1.06 -15.35
C THR A 76 -12.78 -2.00 -14.89
N ALA A 77 -11.92 -2.45 -15.80
CA ALA A 77 -10.78 -3.29 -15.44
C ALA A 77 -9.78 -2.58 -14.52
N TYR A 78 -9.55 -1.29 -14.76
CA TYR A 78 -8.68 -0.45 -13.93
C TYR A 78 -9.26 -0.26 -12.51
N GLU A 79 -10.54 0.11 -12.40
CA GLU A 79 -11.22 0.26 -11.12
C GLU A 79 -11.24 -1.05 -10.33
N VAL A 80 -11.63 -2.17 -10.97
CA VAL A 80 -11.64 -3.49 -10.35
C VAL A 80 -10.23 -3.88 -9.88
N GLY A 81 -9.21 -3.67 -10.71
CA GLY A 81 -7.83 -3.96 -10.36
C GLY A 81 -7.34 -3.13 -9.17
N THR A 82 -7.67 -1.83 -9.16
CA THR A 82 -7.29 -0.91 -8.09
C THR A 82 -7.99 -1.25 -6.78
N THR A 83 -9.30 -1.55 -6.82
CA THR A 83 -10.07 -1.96 -5.64
C THR A 83 -9.57 -3.30 -5.10
N LEU A 84 -9.34 -4.29 -5.96
CA LEU A 84 -8.82 -5.59 -5.55
C LEU A 84 -7.42 -5.46 -4.93
N GLY A 85 -6.52 -4.71 -5.57
CA GLY A 85 -5.17 -4.47 -5.07
C GLY A 85 -5.19 -3.77 -3.70
N THR A 86 -6.03 -2.74 -3.55
CA THR A 86 -6.20 -2.04 -2.28
C THR A 86 -6.78 -2.95 -1.20
N ALA A 87 -7.76 -3.79 -1.54
CA ALA A 87 -8.36 -4.74 -0.59
C ALA A 87 -7.37 -5.81 -0.13
N VAL A 88 -6.57 -6.36 -1.05
CA VAL A 88 -5.56 -7.38 -0.73
C VAL A 88 -4.45 -6.78 0.13
N LEU A 89 -3.84 -5.67 -0.30
CA LEU A 89 -2.75 -5.03 0.44
C LEU A 89 -3.24 -4.49 1.80
N GLY A 90 -4.40 -3.83 1.83
CA GLY A 90 -5.00 -3.35 3.07
C GLY A 90 -5.36 -4.49 4.03
N GLY A 91 -5.92 -5.58 3.51
CA GLY A 91 -6.23 -6.78 4.30
C GLY A 91 -4.98 -7.43 4.89
N LEU A 92 -3.90 -7.54 4.09
CA LEU A 92 -2.61 -8.03 4.58
C LEU A 92 -2.06 -7.12 5.68
N LEU A 93 -2.05 -5.81 5.47
CA LEU A 93 -1.57 -4.82 6.45
C LEU A 93 -2.33 -4.94 7.78
N VAL A 94 -3.66 -4.96 7.71
CA VAL A 94 -4.52 -5.11 8.90
C VAL A 94 -4.25 -6.46 9.58
N SER A 95 -4.14 -7.54 8.82
CA SER A 95 -3.90 -8.88 9.40
C SER A 95 -2.58 -8.98 10.15
N TRP A 96 -1.51 -8.38 9.62
CA TRP A 96 -0.20 -8.32 10.27
C TRP A 96 -0.23 -7.38 11.47
N TYR A 97 -0.82 -6.19 11.32
CA TYR A 97 -0.99 -5.24 12.41
C TYR A 97 -1.72 -5.85 13.60
N THR A 98 -2.88 -6.48 13.38
CA THR A 98 -3.67 -7.08 14.46
C THR A 98 -2.90 -8.19 15.18
N ARG A 99 -2.13 -8.99 14.44
CA ARG A 99 -1.26 -10.02 15.03
C ARG A 99 -0.16 -9.40 15.90
N ALA A 100 0.60 -8.44 15.38
CA ALA A 100 1.70 -7.82 16.11
C ALA A 100 1.20 -6.98 17.31
N SER A 101 0.12 -6.22 17.11
CA SER A 101 -0.48 -5.37 18.15
C SER A 101 -1.04 -6.19 19.31
N SER A 102 -1.75 -7.29 19.04
CA SER A 102 -2.26 -8.17 20.11
C SER A 102 -1.14 -8.78 20.94
N THR A 103 0.00 -9.14 20.34
CA THR A 103 1.17 -9.63 21.08
C THR A 103 1.83 -8.56 21.94
N GLY A 104 2.00 -7.33 21.42
CA GLY A 104 2.64 -6.23 22.15
C GLY A 104 1.76 -5.65 23.26
N ALA A 105 0.48 -5.40 22.96
CA ALA A 105 -0.48 -4.84 23.91
C ALA A 105 -0.94 -5.86 24.96
N GLY A 106 -0.91 -7.16 24.65
CA GLY A 106 -1.28 -8.22 25.60
C GLY A 106 -0.42 -8.24 26.88
N ALA A 107 0.81 -7.73 26.81
CA ALA A 107 1.70 -7.62 27.97
C ALA A 107 1.31 -6.50 28.96
N LEU A 108 0.39 -5.60 28.58
CA LEU A 108 0.00 -4.44 29.37
C LEU A 108 -1.14 -4.72 30.37
N GLY A 109 -1.70 -5.93 30.38
CA GLY A 109 -2.75 -6.34 31.32
C GLY A 109 -4.06 -5.56 31.15
N LEU A 110 -4.36 -5.12 29.92
CA LEU A 110 -5.59 -4.40 29.61
C LEU A 110 -6.82 -5.33 29.69
N PRO A 111 -8.00 -4.79 30.03
CA PRO A 111 -9.28 -5.45 29.79
C PRO A 111 -9.39 -5.96 28.34
N ALA A 112 -10.01 -7.13 28.15
CA ALA A 112 -10.06 -7.81 26.86
C ALA A 112 -10.73 -6.96 25.76
N ASP A 113 -11.75 -6.19 26.11
CA ASP A 113 -12.46 -5.28 25.22
C ASP A 113 -11.57 -4.13 24.72
N LEU A 114 -10.74 -3.56 25.60
CA LEU A 114 -9.78 -2.52 25.23
C LEU A 114 -8.64 -3.08 24.39
N LEU A 115 -8.18 -4.29 24.70
CA LEU A 115 -7.15 -4.98 23.93
C LEU A 115 -7.62 -5.31 22.51
N ASP A 116 -8.83 -5.82 22.36
CA ASP A 116 -9.43 -6.13 21.05
C ASP A 116 -9.60 -4.85 20.21
N ARG A 117 -10.11 -3.78 20.81
CA ARG A 117 -10.21 -2.47 20.13
C ARG A 117 -8.84 -1.96 19.70
N ALA A 118 -7.87 -1.92 20.60
CA ALA A 118 -6.53 -1.42 20.28
C ALA A 118 -5.81 -2.26 19.21
N SER A 119 -6.09 -3.56 19.16
CA SER A 119 -5.51 -4.47 18.15
C SER A 119 -6.19 -4.39 16.79
N SER A 120 -7.35 -3.74 16.67
CA SER A 120 -8.10 -3.69 15.40
C SER A 120 -7.47 -2.76 14.36
N THR A 121 -7.09 -1.54 14.76
CA THR A 121 -6.43 -0.55 13.91
C THR A 121 -5.51 0.35 14.73
N LEU A 122 -4.54 1.00 14.08
CA LEU A 122 -3.70 2.01 14.74
C LEU A 122 -4.54 3.20 15.25
N ALA A 123 -5.62 3.55 14.54
CA ALA A 123 -6.54 4.61 14.95
C ALA A 123 -7.24 4.27 16.26
N GLU A 124 -7.79 3.06 16.40
CA GLU A 124 -8.39 2.60 17.65
C GLU A 124 -7.37 2.49 18.77
N ALA A 125 -6.14 2.03 18.49
CA ALA A 125 -5.08 2.02 19.50
C ALA A 125 -4.77 3.42 20.04
N LEU A 126 -4.78 4.45 19.18
CA LEU A 126 -4.58 5.84 19.60
C LEU A 126 -5.73 6.32 20.51
N ILE A 127 -6.97 5.94 20.19
CA ILE A 127 -8.15 6.27 21.00
C ILE A 127 -8.07 5.57 22.37
N VAL A 128 -7.85 4.25 22.38
CA VAL A 128 -7.74 3.46 23.62
C VAL A 128 -6.56 3.92 24.48
N ALA A 129 -5.42 4.28 23.87
CA ALA A 129 -4.28 4.86 24.60
C ALA A 129 -4.65 6.16 25.31
N GLY A 130 -5.51 6.99 24.70
CA GLY A 130 -6.06 8.19 25.30
C GLY A 130 -7.04 7.89 26.43
N GLU A 131 -7.90 6.87 26.29
CA GLU A 131 -8.84 6.41 27.31
C GLU A 131 -8.12 5.85 28.55
N VAL A 132 -7.11 5.01 28.35
CA VAL A 132 -6.31 4.42 29.43
C VAL A 132 -5.44 5.48 30.13
N GLY A 133 -4.83 6.36 29.35
CA GLY A 133 -3.97 7.43 29.85
C GLY A 133 -2.71 6.94 30.60
N GLY A 134 -1.94 7.90 31.12
CA GLY A 134 -0.74 7.63 31.91
C GLY A 134 0.35 6.85 31.16
N GLY A 135 1.18 6.13 31.93
CA GLY A 135 2.29 5.32 31.38
C GLY A 135 1.81 4.11 30.58
N THR A 136 0.67 3.53 30.93
CA THR A 136 0.11 2.39 30.18
C THR A 136 -0.40 2.83 28.81
N GLY A 137 -1.07 3.98 28.71
CA GLY A 137 -1.50 4.55 27.43
C GLY A 137 -0.32 4.88 26.51
N SER A 138 0.77 5.44 27.04
CA SER A 138 1.96 5.73 26.23
C SER A 138 2.66 4.47 25.74
N LEU A 139 2.74 3.42 26.57
CA LEU A 139 3.26 2.11 26.17
C LEU A 139 2.38 1.44 25.12
N LEU A 140 1.06 1.52 25.26
CA LEU A 140 0.12 1.00 24.26
C LEU A 140 0.31 1.69 22.91
N LEU A 141 0.43 3.02 22.91
CA LEU A 141 0.68 3.78 21.68
C LEU A 141 2.02 3.44 21.04
N ALA A 142 3.07 3.23 21.84
CA ALA A 142 4.37 2.82 21.34
C ALA A 142 4.30 1.44 20.68
N ALA A 143 3.69 0.46 21.36
CA ALA A 143 3.51 -0.90 20.83
C ALA A 143 2.68 -0.92 19.54
N ALA A 144 1.61 -0.12 19.48
CA ALA A 144 0.77 -0.02 18.27
C ALA A 144 1.53 0.60 17.09
N LYS A 145 2.36 1.63 17.32
CA LYS A 145 3.20 2.23 16.26
C LYS A 145 4.25 1.26 15.74
N GLU A 146 4.86 0.49 16.64
CA GLU A 146 5.83 -0.55 16.29
C GLU A 146 5.17 -1.66 15.46
N ALA A 147 4.04 -2.19 15.92
CA ALA A 147 3.25 -3.19 15.19
C ALA A 147 2.81 -2.69 13.80
N PHE A 148 2.42 -1.42 13.68
CA PHE A 148 2.06 -0.82 12.39
C PHE A 148 3.26 -0.69 11.45
N THR A 149 4.42 -0.30 11.99
CA THR A 149 5.66 -0.17 11.22
C THR A 149 6.15 -1.52 10.72
N GLU A 150 6.10 -2.56 11.58
CA GLU A 150 6.40 -3.93 11.20
C GLU A 150 5.46 -4.42 10.09
N ALA A 151 4.15 -4.26 10.27
CA ALA A 151 3.16 -4.65 9.29
C ALA A 151 3.41 -3.96 7.93
N ALA A 152 3.67 -2.65 7.94
CA ALA A 152 3.95 -1.88 6.73
C ALA A 152 5.28 -2.22 6.04
N THR A 153 6.24 -2.84 6.77
CA THR A 153 7.52 -3.28 6.19
C THR A 153 7.40 -4.66 5.52
N VAL A 154 6.49 -5.50 6.02
CA VAL A 154 6.28 -6.86 5.52
C VAL A 154 5.30 -6.89 4.32
N THR A 155 4.39 -5.92 4.21
CA THR A 155 3.40 -5.81 3.13
C THR A 155 3.84 -4.91 2.00
#